data_AF-F8P1H6-F1
#
_entry.id   AF-F8P1H6-F1
#
_cell.length_a   1.000
_cell.length_b   1.000
_cell.length_c   1.000
_cell.angle_alpha   90.00
_cell.angle_beta   90.00
_cell.angle_gamma   90.00
#
_symmetry.space_group_name_H-M   'P 1'
#
loop_
_entity.id
_entity.type
_entity.pdbx_description
1 polymer ?
#
loop_
_entity_poly.entity_id
_entity_poly.type
_entity_poly.pdbx_seq_one_letter_code
_entity_poly.pdbx_strand_id
1 'polypeptide(L)'
;MSNVSIVSSQKVILVGGLASSPYVFSRLVEWGKENGVSVIRPDGPTVKAVANGALAWHIDDTVSCRVSKYHYGTEVHLPYDKEDKEAVDRTSYTDCKGQLRVCDGWSCIVKKDCSIGTNEEFVQSYMLEVSEGSEVFDHEVIIFAYRRAKPQKFITLPGSWKMYPGYEKVCTVSGDLRRCFLLSPRMVSVTNTVYREVTFDVCIVLGDTEISARLRWKEDGKLVYGPAKISYD
;
A
#
# COMPACT_ATOMS: atom_id res chain seq x y z
N MET A 1 -12.05 -7.88 -29.63
CA MET A 1 -12.33 -9.21 -29.07
C MET A 1 -11.27 -9.47 -28.01
N SER A 2 -11.68 -9.46 -26.75
CA SER A 2 -10.82 -9.60 -25.59
C SER A 2 -10.30 -11.04 -25.50
N ASN A 3 -8.99 -11.20 -25.66
CA ASN A 3 -8.29 -12.44 -25.35
C ASN A 3 -8.36 -12.66 -23.83
N VAL A 4 -9.29 -13.52 -23.41
CA VAL A 4 -9.28 -14.10 -22.07
C VAL A 4 -8.07 -15.02 -22.02
N SER A 5 -7.08 -14.65 -21.23
CA SER A 5 -5.93 -15.49 -20.91
C SER A 5 -6.46 -16.74 -20.20
N ILE A 6 -6.65 -17.84 -20.94
CA ILE A 6 -6.99 -19.12 -20.34
C ILE A 6 -5.76 -19.54 -19.54
N VAL A 7 -5.90 -19.62 -18.22
CA VAL A 7 -4.87 -20.15 -17.33
C VAL A 7 -4.62 -21.60 -17.76
N SER A 8 -3.50 -21.83 -18.44
CA SER A 8 -3.03 -23.17 -18.78
C SER A 8 -2.66 -23.86 -17.47
N SER A 9 -3.55 -24.73 -16.98
CA SER A 9 -3.31 -25.50 -15.77
C SER A 9 -2.27 -26.57 -16.09
N GLN A 10 -1.02 -26.36 -15.68
CA GLN A 10 0.07 -27.29 -16.00
C GLN A 10 -0.05 -28.65 -15.28
N LYS A 11 -0.80 -28.72 -14.15
CA LYS A 11 -0.95 -29.93 -13.33
C LYS A 11 -2.29 -29.99 -12.58
N VAL A 12 -2.80 -31.20 -12.35
CA VAL A 12 -3.93 -31.51 -11.47
C VAL A 12 -3.44 -32.41 -10.34
N ILE A 13 -3.78 -32.04 -9.10
CA ILE A 13 -3.42 -32.81 -7.90
C ILE A 13 -4.70 -33.41 -7.30
N LEU A 14 -4.80 -34.75 -7.28
CA LEU A 14 -5.92 -35.44 -6.64
C LEU A 14 -5.64 -35.68 -5.16
N VAL A 15 -6.55 -35.21 -4.31
CA VAL A 15 -6.48 -35.33 -2.85
C VAL A 15 -7.81 -35.83 -2.26
N GLY A 16 -7.76 -36.42 -1.06
CA GLY A 16 -8.95 -36.86 -0.31
C GLY A 16 -9.44 -38.27 -0.66
N GLY A 17 -10.55 -38.69 -0.04
CA GLY A 17 -11.05 -40.07 -0.14
C GLY A 17 -11.42 -40.50 -1.57
N LEU A 18 -11.93 -39.57 -2.39
CA LEU A 18 -12.29 -39.85 -3.78
C LEU A 18 -11.07 -40.18 -4.66
N ALA A 19 -9.90 -39.60 -4.34
CA ALA A 19 -8.62 -39.89 -5.01
C ALA A 19 -8.09 -41.31 -4.74
N SER A 20 -8.66 -42.01 -3.75
CA SER A 20 -8.30 -43.39 -3.43
C SER A 20 -8.95 -44.39 -4.39
N SER A 21 -9.96 -44.00 -5.16
CA SER A 21 -10.60 -44.86 -6.14
C SER A 21 -9.69 -45.07 -7.36
N PRO A 22 -9.25 -46.31 -7.67
CA PRO A 22 -8.43 -46.59 -8.84
C PRO A 22 -9.12 -46.20 -10.15
N TYR A 23 -10.44 -46.37 -10.23
CA TYR A 23 -11.24 -46.03 -11.39
C TYR A 23 -11.30 -44.52 -11.66
N VAL A 24 -11.51 -43.72 -10.61
CA VAL A 24 -11.56 -42.25 -10.74
C VAL A 24 -10.20 -41.72 -11.17
N PHE A 25 -9.14 -42.25 -10.57
CA PHE A 25 -7.77 -41.87 -10.94
C PHE A 25 -7.45 -42.22 -12.40
N SER A 26 -7.79 -43.44 -12.85
CA SER A 26 -7.50 -43.84 -14.24
C SER A 26 -8.24 -42.97 -15.26
N ARG A 27 -9.50 -42.63 -15.00
CA ARG A 27 -10.29 -41.75 -15.88
C ARG A 27 -9.73 -40.33 -15.96
N LEU A 28 -9.24 -39.80 -14.84
CA LEU A 28 -8.65 -38.46 -14.82
C LEU A 28 -7.28 -38.43 -15.50
N VAL A 29 -6.50 -39.50 -15.39
CA VAL A 29 -5.23 -39.65 -16.13
C VAL A 29 -5.46 -39.74 -17.64
N GLU A 30 -6.47 -40.50 -18.09
CA GLU A 30 -6.87 -40.56 -19.51
C GLU A 30 -7.25 -39.16 -20.03
N TRP A 31 -8.16 -38.48 -19.35
CA TRP A 31 -8.54 -37.11 -19.67
C TRP A 31 -7.34 -36.14 -19.68
N GLY A 32 -6.45 -36.27 -18.70
CA GLY A 32 -5.25 -35.44 -18.60
C GLY A 32 -4.32 -35.61 -19.80
N LYS A 33 -4.12 -36.85 -20.27
CA LYS A 33 -3.32 -37.13 -21.48
C LYS A 33 -3.93 -36.49 -22.72
N GLU A 34 -5.25 -36.54 -22.88
CA GLU A 34 -5.96 -35.94 -24.02
C GLU A 34 -5.86 -34.40 -24.04
N ASN A 35 -5.72 -33.78 -22.86
CA ASN A 35 -5.72 -32.33 -22.70
C ASN A 35 -4.33 -31.75 -22.41
N GLY A 36 -3.27 -32.56 -22.43
CA GLY A 36 -1.90 -32.12 -22.13
C GLY A 36 -1.69 -31.69 -20.67
N VAL A 37 -2.50 -32.21 -19.74
CA VAL A 37 -2.47 -31.87 -18.31
C VAL A 37 -1.93 -33.06 -17.51
N SER A 38 -0.88 -32.84 -16.70
CA SER A 38 -0.33 -33.88 -15.85
C SER A 38 -1.20 -34.09 -14.61
N VAL A 39 -1.64 -35.32 -14.37
CA VAL A 39 -2.41 -35.69 -13.17
C VAL A 39 -1.51 -36.45 -12.20
N ILE A 40 -1.41 -35.95 -10.97
CA ILE A 40 -0.61 -36.55 -9.89
C ILE A 40 -1.48 -36.84 -8.66
N ARG A 41 -1.11 -37.91 -7.97
CA ARG A 41 -1.68 -38.31 -6.68
C ARG A 41 -0.53 -38.49 -5.70
N PRO A 42 -0.49 -37.76 -4.56
CA PRO A 42 0.52 -37.99 -3.53
C PRO A 42 0.45 -39.43 -3.00
N ASP A 43 1.60 -40.09 -2.84
CA ASP A 43 1.64 -41.49 -2.43
C ASP A 43 1.21 -41.69 -0.98
N GLY A 44 0.28 -42.62 -0.77
CA GLY A 44 -0.10 -43.15 0.55
C GLY A 44 -1.55 -42.81 0.99
N PRO A 45 -2.37 -43.80 1.37
CA PRO A 45 -3.74 -43.57 1.87
C PRO A 45 -3.80 -42.79 3.20
N THR A 46 -2.66 -42.55 3.84
CA THR A 46 -2.50 -41.81 5.10
C THR A 46 -2.03 -40.37 4.90
N VAL A 47 -1.65 -39.96 3.68
CA VAL A 47 -1.18 -38.61 3.40
C VAL A 47 -2.35 -37.67 3.22
N LYS A 48 -2.67 -36.93 4.28
CA LYS A 48 -3.67 -35.85 4.25
C LYS A 48 -3.04 -34.59 3.68
N ALA A 49 -3.06 -34.45 2.35
CA ALA A 49 -2.50 -33.28 1.66
C ALA A 49 -2.96 -31.94 2.26
N VAL A 50 -4.23 -31.84 2.69
CA VAL A 50 -4.76 -30.65 3.37
C VAL A 50 -4.08 -30.39 4.71
N ALA A 51 -3.88 -31.41 5.54
CA ALA A 51 -3.24 -31.26 6.85
C ALA A 51 -1.73 -30.98 6.70
N ASN A 52 -1.06 -31.67 5.78
CA ASN A 52 0.34 -31.40 5.47
C ASN A 52 0.54 -30.00 4.88
N GLY A 53 -0.39 -29.54 4.03
CA GLY A 53 -0.38 -28.17 3.51
C GLY A 53 -0.57 -27.13 4.61
N ALA A 54 -1.49 -27.36 5.56
CA ALA A 54 -1.69 -26.47 6.71
C ALA A 54 -0.46 -26.44 7.64
N LEU A 55 0.16 -27.59 7.89
CA LEU A 55 1.39 -27.67 8.68
C LEU A 55 2.57 -27.01 7.97
N ALA A 56 2.76 -27.27 6.66
CA ALA A 56 3.81 -26.62 5.87
C ALA A 56 3.62 -25.10 5.83
N TRP A 57 2.38 -24.63 5.66
CA TRP A 57 2.06 -23.21 5.73
C TRP A 57 2.39 -22.60 7.10
N HIS A 58 2.04 -23.31 8.18
CA HIS A 58 2.31 -22.86 9.54
C HIS A 58 3.80 -22.89 9.93
N ILE A 59 4.58 -23.84 9.39
CA ILE A 59 5.98 -24.04 9.74
C ILE A 59 6.91 -23.15 8.89
N ASP A 60 6.62 -22.99 7.60
CA ASP A 60 7.59 -22.50 6.63
C ASP A 60 7.26 -21.09 6.09
N ASP A 61 6.27 -20.41 6.72
CA ASP A 61 5.80 -19.07 6.35
C ASP A 61 5.70 -18.91 4.82
N THR A 62 5.12 -19.94 4.17
CA THR A 62 5.24 -20.25 2.72
C THR A 62 4.84 -19.14 1.74
N VAL A 63 4.34 -18.01 2.24
CA VAL A 63 4.14 -16.81 1.44
C VAL A 63 5.48 -16.10 1.27
N SER A 64 6.27 -16.61 0.32
CA SER A 64 7.52 -15.98 -0.13
C SER A 64 7.29 -14.60 -0.76
N CYS A 65 6.08 -14.35 -1.25
CA CYS A 65 5.69 -13.10 -1.89
C CYS A 65 4.17 -12.92 -1.88
N ARG A 66 3.71 -11.73 -1.50
CA ARG A 66 2.32 -11.27 -1.70
C ARG A 66 2.24 -10.30 -2.87
N VAL A 67 1.04 -10.06 -3.38
CA VAL A 67 0.79 -9.05 -4.40
C VAL A 67 -0.21 -8.03 -3.88
N SER A 68 0.14 -6.74 -3.92
CA SER A 68 -0.75 -5.66 -3.51
C SER A 68 -1.99 -5.58 -4.42
N LYS A 69 -3.18 -5.60 -3.82
CA LYS A 69 -4.46 -5.51 -4.57
C LYS A 69 -4.72 -4.11 -5.15
N TYR A 70 -4.26 -3.08 -4.45
CA TYR A 70 -4.53 -1.66 -4.73
C TYR A 70 -3.25 -0.85 -4.63
N HIS A 71 -3.30 0.38 -5.18
CA HIS A 71 -2.28 1.37 -4.86
C HIS A 71 -2.61 1.97 -3.50
N TYR A 72 -1.62 2.11 -2.62
CA TYR A 72 -1.77 2.78 -1.33
C TYR A 72 -0.88 3.99 -1.26
N GLY A 73 -1.36 5.03 -0.60
CA GLY A 73 -0.67 6.30 -0.57
C GLY A 73 -1.41 7.35 0.23
N THR A 74 -0.97 8.59 0.10
CA THR A 74 -1.52 9.72 0.84
C THR A 74 -1.63 10.97 -0.03
N GLU A 75 -2.30 11.98 0.52
CA GLU A 75 -2.43 13.30 -0.05
C GLU A 75 -1.16 14.12 0.17
N VAL A 76 -0.76 14.91 -0.83
CA VAL A 76 0.41 15.78 -0.78
C VAL A 76 0.19 17.09 -1.52
N HIS A 77 0.93 18.12 -1.13
CA HIS A 77 0.95 19.38 -1.84
C HIS A 77 2.02 19.38 -2.95
N LEU A 78 1.59 19.39 -4.20
CA LEU A 78 2.47 19.33 -5.37
C LEU A 78 2.94 20.74 -5.77
N PRO A 79 4.13 20.90 -6.38
CA PRO A 79 4.48 22.14 -7.07
C PRO A 79 3.42 22.51 -8.11
N TYR A 80 3.00 23.77 -8.13
CA TYR A 80 2.09 24.28 -9.15
C TYR A 80 2.80 24.31 -10.50
N ASP A 81 2.20 23.67 -11.49
CA ASP A 81 2.63 23.70 -12.88
C ASP A 81 1.58 24.43 -13.71
N LYS A 82 1.98 25.53 -14.37
CA LYS A 82 1.09 26.34 -15.22
C LYS A 82 0.60 25.60 -16.45
N GLU A 83 1.37 24.60 -16.92
CA GLU A 83 1.01 23.80 -18.09
C GLU A 83 0.04 22.67 -17.74
N ASP A 84 -0.09 22.35 -16.44
CA ASP A 84 -1.03 21.36 -15.95
C ASP A 84 -2.44 21.95 -15.83
N LYS A 85 -3.27 21.67 -16.84
CA LYS A 85 -4.68 22.10 -16.87
C LYS A 85 -5.48 21.61 -15.67
N GLU A 86 -5.08 20.48 -15.06
CA GLU A 86 -5.77 19.95 -13.88
C GLU A 86 -5.47 20.75 -12.61
N ALA A 87 -4.37 21.52 -12.60
CA ALA A 87 -3.96 22.35 -11.47
C ALA A 87 -4.65 23.73 -11.42
N VAL A 88 -5.15 24.22 -12.57
CA VAL A 88 -5.66 25.60 -12.71
C VAL A 88 -6.89 25.85 -11.83
N ASP A 89 -7.83 24.91 -11.78
CA ASP A 89 -9.09 25.04 -11.03
C ASP A 89 -8.98 24.51 -9.59
N ARG A 90 -7.76 24.33 -9.08
CA ARG A 90 -7.50 23.79 -7.74
C ARG A 90 -7.04 24.86 -6.77
N THR A 91 -7.31 24.63 -5.49
CA THR A 91 -6.78 25.44 -4.40
C THR A 91 -5.26 25.43 -4.43
N SER A 92 -4.68 26.61 -4.51
CA SER A 92 -3.23 26.80 -4.48
C SER A 92 -2.83 27.79 -3.38
N TYR A 93 -1.60 27.65 -2.90
CA TYR A 93 -1.03 28.53 -1.88
C TYR A 93 0.48 28.65 -2.09
N THR A 94 1.08 29.72 -1.55
CA THR A 94 2.54 29.90 -1.57
C THR A 94 3.14 29.34 -0.29
N ASP A 95 4.10 28.43 -0.41
CA ASP A 95 4.82 27.85 0.73
C ASP A 95 5.81 28.84 1.36
N CYS A 96 6.44 28.46 2.47
CA CYS A 96 7.36 29.33 3.21
C CYS A 96 8.61 29.70 2.38
N LYS A 97 8.92 28.91 1.34
CA LYS A 97 10.00 29.15 0.38
C LYS A 97 9.58 30.01 -0.83
N GLY A 98 8.33 30.47 -0.88
CA GLY A 98 7.81 31.29 -1.96
C GLY A 98 7.38 30.49 -3.20
N GLN A 99 7.29 29.17 -3.11
CA GLN A 99 6.88 28.32 -4.22
C GLN A 99 5.37 28.13 -4.19
N LEU A 100 4.73 28.24 -5.36
CA LEU A 100 3.31 27.98 -5.50
C LEU A 100 3.07 26.46 -5.45
N ARG A 101 2.14 26.04 -4.59
CA ARG A 101 1.75 24.64 -4.36
C ARG A 101 0.28 24.45 -4.64
N VAL A 102 -0.11 23.22 -4.98
CA VAL A 102 -1.49 22.79 -5.20
C VAL A 102 -1.80 21.64 -4.25
N CYS A 103 -2.94 21.73 -3.57
CA CYS A 103 -3.42 20.69 -2.65
C CYS A 103 -4.02 19.48 -3.40
N ASP A 104 -4.34 18.43 -2.65
CA ASP A 104 -5.00 17.20 -3.10
C ASP A 104 -4.17 16.34 -4.06
N GLY A 105 -2.85 16.52 -4.08
CA GLY A 105 -1.96 15.72 -4.90
C GLY A 105 -1.87 14.28 -4.40
N TRP A 106 -1.64 13.32 -5.29
CA TRP A 106 -1.48 11.92 -4.94
C TRP A 106 -0.01 11.53 -4.83
N SER A 107 0.36 10.96 -3.69
CA SER A 107 1.67 10.31 -3.49
C SER A 107 1.47 8.81 -3.24
N CYS A 108 1.86 8.00 -4.23
CA CYS A 108 1.81 6.55 -4.13
C CYS A 108 3.00 6.02 -3.31
N ILE A 109 2.72 5.22 -2.29
CA ILE A 109 3.71 4.55 -1.43
C ILE A 109 3.84 3.07 -1.83
N VAL A 110 2.70 2.39 -2.00
CA VAL A 110 2.65 1.00 -2.45
C VAL A 110 1.93 0.95 -3.79
N LYS A 111 2.59 0.46 -4.83
CA LYS A 111 1.96 0.29 -6.15
C LYS A 111 1.07 -0.94 -6.13
N LYS A 112 -0.04 -0.92 -6.87
CA LYS A 112 -0.82 -2.12 -7.20
C LYS A 112 0.02 -3.14 -7.97
N ASP A 113 -0.30 -4.42 -7.78
CA ASP A 113 0.33 -5.56 -8.44
C ASP A 113 1.84 -5.68 -8.13
N CYS A 114 2.28 -5.08 -7.02
CA CYS A 114 3.66 -5.13 -6.56
C CYS A 114 3.88 -6.36 -5.67
N SER A 115 4.98 -7.07 -5.94
CA SER A 115 5.49 -8.16 -5.10
C SER A 115 5.95 -7.60 -3.76
N ILE A 116 5.40 -8.12 -2.67
CA ILE A 116 5.68 -7.74 -1.29
C ILE A 116 6.39 -8.91 -0.62
N GLY A 117 7.57 -8.67 -0.07
CA GLY A 117 8.31 -9.64 0.71
C GLY A 117 7.68 -9.93 2.08
N THR A 118 8.05 -11.05 2.69
CA THR A 118 7.65 -11.40 4.05
C THR A 118 8.12 -10.31 5.03
N ASN A 119 7.18 -9.65 5.71
CA ASN A 119 7.42 -8.50 6.62
C ASN A 119 8.00 -7.23 5.97
N GLU A 120 7.79 -7.02 4.67
CA GLU A 120 8.21 -5.77 4.02
C GLU A 120 7.37 -4.57 4.53
N GLU A 121 8.06 -3.53 5.00
CA GLU A 121 7.49 -2.24 5.35
C GLU A 121 7.79 -1.24 4.22
N PHE A 122 6.75 -0.74 3.58
CA PHE A 122 6.90 0.33 2.59
C PHE A 122 6.97 1.67 3.31
N VAL A 123 8.04 2.41 3.03
CA VAL A 123 8.33 3.68 3.71
C VAL A 123 8.46 4.77 2.66
N GLN A 124 7.78 5.89 2.89
CA GLN A 124 7.99 7.11 2.12
C GLN A 124 8.13 8.32 3.06
N SER A 125 9.13 9.16 2.79
CA SER A 125 9.41 10.36 3.58
C SER A 125 8.64 11.58 3.07
N TYR A 126 8.17 12.40 4.02
CA TYR A 126 7.44 13.63 3.79
C TYR A 126 7.99 14.75 4.69
N MET A 127 7.56 15.98 4.41
CA MET A 127 8.00 17.18 5.10
C MET A 127 6.82 18.11 5.36
N LEU A 128 6.81 18.75 6.53
CA LEU A 128 5.88 19.79 6.92
C LEU A 128 6.63 21.07 7.24
N GLU A 129 6.09 22.19 6.78
CA GLU A 129 6.50 23.51 7.23
C GLU A 129 5.65 23.89 8.44
N VAL A 130 6.28 24.07 9.60
CA VAL A 130 5.59 24.41 10.85
C VAL A 130 6.04 25.78 11.31
N SER A 131 5.10 26.69 11.52
CA SER A 131 5.37 28.04 12.05
C SER A 131 5.94 27.95 13.47
N GLU A 132 6.87 28.85 13.82
CA GLU A 132 7.48 28.88 15.15
C GLU A 132 6.45 29.05 16.28
N GLY A 133 5.31 29.70 15.99
CA GLY A 133 4.22 29.92 16.94
C GLY A 133 3.17 28.80 17.01
N SER A 134 3.38 27.65 16.36
CA SER A 134 2.41 26.55 16.41
C SER A 134 2.31 25.95 17.81
N GLU A 135 1.09 25.67 18.26
CA GLU A 135 0.82 24.94 19.51
C GLU A 135 0.36 23.50 19.27
N VAL A 136 0.01 23.18 18.02
CA VAL A 136 -0.47 21.87 17.59
C VAL A 136 0.65 21.16 16.84
N PHE A 137 0.99 19.95 17.32
CA PHE A 137 2.06 19.12 16.77
C PHE A 137 1.63 17.68 16.49
N ASP A 138 0.41 17.31 16.90
CA ASP A 138 -0.20 16.06 16.44
C ASP A 138 -0.53 16.22 14.97
N HIS A 139 0.16 15.43 14.14
CA HIS A 139 -0.01 15.46 12.71
C HIS A 139 -0.76 14.21 12.26
N GLU A 140 -1.88 14.41 11.57
CA GLU A 140 -2.67 13.33 11.00
C GLU A 140 -2.37 13.17 9.51
N VAL A 141 -2.27 11.92 9.08
CA VAL A 141 -2.13 11.54 7.67
C VAL A 141 -3.21 10.53 7.32
N ILE A 142 -3.96 10.84 6.27
CA ILE A 142 -4.98 9.94 5.72
C ILE A 142 -4.31 9.00 4.73
N ILE A 143 -4.51 7.70 4.91
CA ILE A 143 -4.10 6.67 3.96
C ILE A 143 -5.29 6.38 3.04
N PHE A 144 -5.05 6.44 1.73
CA PHE A 144 -6.04 6.08 0.73
C PHE A 144 -5.60 4.83 -0.03
N ALA A 145 -6.60 4.09 -0.50
CA ALA A 145 -6.46 3.06 -1.51
C ALA A 145 -6.97 3.60 -2.86
N TYR A 146 -6.31 3.23 -3.94
CA TYR A 146 -6.80 3.43 -5.30
C TYR A 146 -6.94 2.11 -6.04
N ARG A 147 -8.18 1.76 -6.37
CA ARG A 147 -8.55 0.40 -6.82
C ARG A 147 -8.28 0.12 -8.31
N ARG A 148 -8.18 1.16 -9.15
CA ARG A 148 -8.03 1.01 -10.62
C ARG A 148 -6.56 0.90 -11.04
N ALA A 149 -6.31 0.70 -12.33
CA ALA A 149 -4.97 0.42 -12.86
C ALA A 149 -3.97 1.58 -12.66
N LYS A 150 -4.37 2.81 -12.98
CA LYS A 150 -3.51 3.99 -12.89
C LYS A 150 -4.16 5.07 -12.03
N PRO A 151 -3.54 5.50 -10.91
CA PRO A 151 -4.00 6.61 -10.10
C PRO A 151 -3.94 7.94 -10.84
N GLN A 152 -4.86 8.85 -10.50
CA GLN A 152 -4.86 10.20 -11.03
C GLN A 152 -3.83 11.03 -10.26
N LYS A 153 -3.31 12.09 -10.88
CA LYS A 153 -2.30 12.97 -10.25
C LYS A 153 -2.83 13.59 -8.95
N PHE A 154 -4.13 13.81 -8.88
CA PHE A 154 -4.83 14.33 -7.72
C PHE A 154 -5.92 13.36 -7.24
N ILE A 155 -6.30 13.49 -5.97
CA ILE A 155 -7.27 12.62 -5.31
C ILE A 155 -8.70 13.13 -5.52
N THR A 156 -8.90 14.45 -5.63
CA THR A 156 -10.21 15.11 -5.80
C THR A 156 -10.44 15.55 -7.24
N LEU A 157 -11.70 15.75 -7.62
CA LEU A 157 -12.07 16.39 -8.89
C LEU A 157 -11.69 17.89 -8.85
N PRO A 158 -11.25 18.49 -9.97
CA PRO A 158 -10.93 19.92 -10.02
C PRO A 158 -12.10 20.79 -9.52
N GLY A 159 -11.81 21.81 -8.71
CA GLY A 159 -12.81 22.71 -8.13
C GLY A 159 -13.82 22.06 -7.18
N SER A 160 -13.58 20.82 -6.73
CA SER A 160 -14.51 20.07 -5.89
C SER A 160 -13.81 19.32 -4.77
N TRP A 161 -14.52 19.13 -3.65
CA TRP A 161 -14.11 18.27 -2.52
C TRP A 161 -14.45 16.78 -2.77
N LYS A 162 -15.04 16.45 -3.93
CA LYS A 162 -15.39 15.08 -4.27
C LYS A 162 -14.17 14.32 -4.80
N MET A 163 -13.89 13.16 -4.22
CA MET A 163 -12.82 12.28 -4.68
C MET A 163 -13.06 11.72 -6.09
N TYR A 164 -11.99 11.53 -6.86
CA TYR A 164 -12.02 10.79 -8.11
C TYR A 164 -12.51 9.36 -7.87
N PRO A 165 -13.36 8.80 -8.76
CA PRO A 165 -13.80 7.42 -8.64
C PRO A 165 -12.62 6.43 -8.59
N GLY A 166 -12.60 5.61 -7.54
CA GLY A 166 -11.56 4.62 -7.29
C GLY A 166 -10.67 4.92 -6.10
N TYR A 167 -10.63 6.17 -5.62
CA TYR A 167 -10.02 6.51 -4.34
C TYR A 167 -10.99 6.25 -3.19
N GLU A 168 -10.45 5.73 -2.11
CA GLU A 168 -11.18 5.46 -0.88
C GLU A 168 -10.25 5.66 0.32
N LYS A 169 -10.79 6.25 1.39
CA LYS A 169 -10.08 6.39 2.66
C LYS A 169 -10.00 5.03 3.35
N VAL A 170 -8.80 4.63 3.73
CA VAL A 170 -8.53 3.37 4.44
C VAL A 170 -8.45 3.60 5.95
N CYS A 171 -7.61 4.55 6.37
CA CYS A 171 -7.42 4.91 7.77
C CYS A 171 -6.82 6.30 7.91
N THR A 172 -6.73 6.78 9.15
CA THR A 172 -5.96 7.98 9.53
C THR A 172 -4.95 7.57 10.59
N VAL A 173 -3.67 7.81 10.32
CA VAL A 173 -2.58 7.63 11.27
C VAL A 173 -2.16 8.98 11.83
N SER A 174 -1.64 9.01 13.04
CA SER A 174 -1.18 10.25 13.66
C SER A 174 0.14 10.08 14.39
N GLY A 175 0.76 11.20 14.76
CA GLY A 175 1.98 11.24 15.56
C GLY A 175 2.27 12.65 16.07
N ASP A 176 2.73 12.74 17.31
CA ASP A 176 3.19 14.00 17.90
C ASP A 176 4.62 14.32 17.42
N LEU A 177 4.73 15.30 16.53
CA LEU A 177 5.98 15.72 15.93
C LEU A 177 6.68 16.84 16.71
N ARG A 178 6.23 17.17 17.93
CA ARG A 178 6.76 18.29 18.73
C ARG A 178 8.26 18.17 18.94
N ARG A 179 8.75 16.97 19.27
CA ARG A 179 10.17 16.76 19.53
C ARG A 179 11.00 16.94 18.26
N CYS A 180 10.55 16.42 17.12
CA CYS A 180 11.17 16.71 15.82
C CYS A 180 11.23 18.20 15.52
N PHE A 181 10.10 18.89 15.68
CA PHE A 181 10.02 20.33 15.46
C PHE A 181 11.05 21.11 16.30
N LEU A 182 11.17 20.80 17.60
CA LEU A 182 12.11 21.48 18.49
C LEU A 182 13.58 21.24 18.08
N LEU A 183 13.88 20.07 17.50
CA LEU A 183 15.21 19.69 17.02
C LEU A 183 15.50 20.20 15.60
N SER A 184 14.48 20.52 14.81
CA SER A 184 14.63 21.05 13.46
C SER A 184 15.26 22.47 13.48
N PRO A 185 16.11 22.81 12.51
CA PRO A 185 16.66 24.17 12.39
C PRO A 185 15.58 25.23 12.20
N ARG A 186 15.80 26.42 12.77
CA ARG A 186 14.99 27.62 12.50
C ARG A 186 15.30 28.13 11.10
N MET A 187 14.26 28.45 10.36
CA MET A 187 14.33 28.99 9.00
C MET A 187 13.50 30.28 8.93
N VAL A 188 13.78 31.13 7.94
CA VAL A 188 13.05 32.38 7.70
C VAL A 188 12.36 32.29 6.36
N SER A 189 11.05 32.54 6.33
CA SER A 189 10.24 32.50 5.12
C SER A 189 10.49 33.73 4.24
N VAL A 190 9.99 33.68 3.00
CA VAL A 190 9.97 34.85 2.10
C VAL A 190 9.16 36.03 2.65
N THR A 191 8.31 35.80 3.65
CA THR A 191 7.50 36.82 4.34
C THR A 191 8.12 37.28 5.66
N ASN A 192 9.38 36.92 5.95
CA ASN A 192 10.10 37.20 7.20
C ASN A 192 9.49 36.54 8.46
N THR A 193 8.73 35.46 8.29
CA THR A 193 8.19 34.65 9.39
C THR A 193 9.14 33.50 9.70
N VAL A 194 9.35 33.20 10.98
CA VAL A 194 10.17 32.04 11.38
C VAL A 194 9.34 30.76 11.29
N TYR A 195 9.89 29.74 10.65
CA TYR A 195 9.30 28.40 10.54
C TYR A 195 10.39 27.34 10.66
N ARG A 196 9.98 26.08 10.73
CA ARG A 196 10.87 24.91 10.73
C ARG A 196 10.33 23.85 9.78
N GLU A 197 11.23 23.12 9.16
CA GLU A 197 10.88 21.95 8.36
C GLU A 197 10.98 20.68 9.21
N VAL A 198 9.88 19.95 9.29
CA VAL A 198 9.76 18.72 10.07
C VAL A 198 9.60 17.56 9.12
N THR A 199 10.52 16.59 9.18
CA THR A 199 10.47 15.39 8.35
C THR A 199 9.94 14.20 9.13
N PHE A 200 9.13 13.40 8.46
CA PHE A 200 8.56 12.17 8.99
C PHE A 200 8.36 11.18 7.84
N ASP A 201 8.23 9.90 8.17
CA ASP A 201 7.92 8.86 7.20
C ASP A 201 6.52 8.30 7.46
N VAL A 202 5.80 8.00 6.39
CA VAL A 202 4.61 7.15 6.42
C VAL A 202 5.05 5.73 6.13
N CYS A 203 4.69 4.81 7.01
CA CYS A 203 4.99 3.39 6.90
C CYS A 203 3.70 2.61 6.64
N ILE A 204 3.72 1.72 5.64
CA ILE A 204 2.59 0.84 5.30
C ILE A 204 3.09 -0.61 5.26
N VAL A 205 2.37 -1.50 5.94
CA VAL A 205 2.57 -2.95 5.94
C VAL A 205 1.28 -3.62 5.48
N LEU A 206 1.40 -4.58 4.57
CA LEU A 206 0.26 -5.33 4.02
C LEU A 206 0.27 -6.77 4.52
N GLY A 207 -0.71 -7.10 5.36
CA GLY A 207 -1.05 -8.45 5.79
C GLY A 207 -1.93 -9.18 4.77
N ASP A 208 -2.45 -10.35 5.15
CA ASP A 208 -3.30 -11.17 4.26
C ASP A 208 -4.67 -10.52 3.99
N THR A 209 -5.28 -9.97 5.04
CA THR A 209 -6.58 -9.29 5.01
C THR A 209 -6.55 -7.93 5.71
N GLU A 210 -5.38 -7.52 6.18
CA GLU A 210 -5.20 -6.34 7.02
C GLU A 210 -4.15 -5.43 6.39
N ILE A 211 -4.40 -4.14 6.41
CA ILE A 211 -3.41 -3.09 6.15
C ILE A 211 -3.08 -2.43 7.48
N SER A 212 -1.78 -2.34 7.80
CA SER A 212 -1.30 -1.56 8.94
C SER A 212 -0.52 -0.35 8.44
N ALA A 213 -0.74 0.80 9.08
CA ALA A 213 0.02 2.01 8.79
C ALA A 213 0.38 2.75 10.08
N ARG A 214 1.49 3.50 10.03
CA ARG A 214 1.94 4.37 11.13
C ARG A 214 2.85 5.48 10.61
N LEU A 215 3.02 6.53 11.41
CA LEU A 215 4.08 7.50 11.21
C LEU A 215 5.34 7.07 11.95
N ARG A 216 6.51 7.44 11.43
CA ARG A 216 7.78 7.39 12.18
C ARG A 216 8.62 8.63 11.88
N TRP A 217 9.50 8.99 12.79
CA TRP A 217 10.34 10.17 12.66
C TRP A 217 11.63 10.02 13.47
N LYS A 218 12.56 10.98 13.37
CA LYS A 218 13.83 10.94 14.10
C LYS A 218 13.86 11.93 15.26
N GLU A 219 14.11 11.43 16.46
CA GLU A 219 14.39 12.23 17.65
C GLU A 219 15.82 11.94 18.12
N ASP A 220 16.66 12.96 18.20
CA ASP A 220 18.05 12.82 18.67
C ASP A 220 18.81 11.67 17.95
N GLY A 221 18.55 11.50 16.65
CA GLY A 221 19.15 10.45 15.81
C GLY A 221 18.49 9.07 15.90
N LYS A 222 17.51 8.86 16.78
CA LYS A 222 16.79 7.59 16.95
C LYS A 222 15.42 7.63 16.26
N LEU A 223 15.01 6.50 15.68
CA LEU A 223 13.67 6.36 15.12
C LEU A 223 12.64 6.20 16.23
N VAL A 224 11.60 7.02 16.16
CA VAL A 224 10.42 6.98 17.02
C VAL A 224 9.21 6.68 16.14
N TYR A 225 8.24 5.94 16.67
CA TYR A 225 7.06 5.49 15.95
C TYR A 225 5.80 6.02 16.63
N GLY A 226 4.90 6.57 15.82
CA GLY A 226 3.54 6.87 16.24
C GLY A 226 2.69 5.59 16.39
N PRO A 227 1.47 5.71 16.93
CA PRO A 227 0.55 4.60 17.03
C PRO A 227 0.26 3.98 15.66
N ALA A 228 0.29 2.65 15.59
CA ALA A 228 -0.14 1.92 14.41
C ALA A 228 -1.67 1.86 14.33
N LYS A 229 -2.19 1.94 13.12
CA LYS A 229 -3.59 1.70 12.79
C LYS A 229 -3.69 0.50 11.89
N ILE A 230 -4.70 -0.33 12.13
CA ILE A 230 -5.00 -1.52 11.33
C ILE A 230 -6.38 -1.30 10.74
N SER A 231 -6.51 -1.50 9.44
CA SER A 231 -7.79 -1.54 8.72
C SER A 231 -7.92 -2.85 7.98
N TYR A 232 -9.16 -3.27 7.79
CA TYR A 232 -9.52 -4.46 7.02
C TYR A 232 -9.87 -4.04 5.59
N ASP A 233 -9.41 -4.83 4.63
CA ASP A 233 -9.64 -4.64 3.19
C ASP A 233 -11.00 -5.20 2.74
#